data_AF-A0A527Z330-F1
#
_entry.id   AF-A0A527Z330-F1
#
_cell.length_a   1.000
_cell.length_b   1.000
_cell.length_c   1.000
_cell.angle_alpha   90.00
_cell.angle_beta   90.00
_cell.angle_gamma   90.00
#
_symmetry.space_group_name_H-M   'P 1'
#
loop_
_entity.id
_entity.type
_entity.pdbx_description
1 polymer ?
#
loop_
_entity_poly.entity_id
_entity_poly.type
_entity_poly.pdbx_seq_one_letter_code
_entity_poly.pdbx_strand_id
1 'polypeptide(L)' 'CALAHQDSTTDDPRWECVDIRAVRDVPKPVTLEQVKANPKLAEMALVRLGRLSVQPVTPAEWKEVCRMGDLTPAP' A
#
# COMPACT_ATOMS: atom_id res chain seq x y z
N CYS A 1 17.15 -1.59 -3.47
CA CYS A 1 16.08 -2.55 -3.17
C CYS A 1 16.70 -3.90 -2.94
N ALA A 2 16.22 -4.60 -1.93
CA ALA A 2 16.67 -5.91 -1.48
C ALA A 2 15.43 -6.76 -1.16
N LEU A 3 15.57 -8.08 -1.30
CA LEU A 3 14.55 -9.04 -0.86
C LEU A 3 14.44 -9.05 0.68
N ALA A 4 13.56 -9.90 1.22
CA ALA A 4 13.42 -10.07 2.65
C ALA A 4 14.77 -10.45 3.30
N HIS A 5 15.12 -9.77 4.39
CA HIS A 5 16.32 -9.99 5.16
C HIS A 5 16.08 -9.61 6.63
N GLN A 6 16.94 -10.05 7.55
CA GLN A 6 16.83 -9.76 8.98
C GLN A 6 16.78 -8.24 9.24
N ASP A 7 15.83 -7.81 10.07
CA ASP A 7 15.69 -6.42 10.46
C ASP A 7 16.92 -5.96 11.28
N SER A 8 17.63 -4.96 10.77
CA SER A 8 18.86 -4.43 11.38
C SER A 8 18.64 -3.64 12.67
N THR A 9 17.39 -3.37 13.05
CA THR A 9 17.02 -2.66 14.29
C THR A 9 16.77 -3.59 15.47
N THR A 10 16.84 -4.91 15.27
CA THR A 10 16.61 -5.90 16.32
C THR A 10 17.50 -7.14 16.19
N ASP A 11 17.86 -7.73 17.32
CA ASP A 11 18.60 -9.00 17.39
C ASP A 11 17.67 -10.23 17.34
N ASP A 12 16.34 -10.04 17.34
CA ASP A 12 15.37 -11.14 17.25
C ASP A 12 15.27 -11.67 15.80
N PRO A 13 15.70 -12.91 15.52
CA PRO A 13 15.83 -13.43 14.16
C PRO A 13 14.49 -13.70 13.46
N ARG A 14 13.36 -13.52 14.17
CA ARG A 14 12.01 -13.66 13.58
C ARG A 14 11.57 -12.43 12.79
N TRP A 15 12.26 -11.30 12.94
CA TRP A 15 11.92 -10.07 12.24
C TRP A 15 12.70 -9.93 10.94
N GLU A 16 11.96 -9.78 9.85
CA GLU A 16 12.50 -9.52 8.52
C GLU A 16 11.84 -8.28 7.92
N CYS A 17 12.59 -7.58 7.06
CA CYS A 17 12.11 -6.42 6.31
C CYS A 17 12.65 -6.43 4.87
N VAL A 18 12.16 -5.49 4.06
CA VAL A 18 12.55 -5.33 2.64
C VAL A 18 12.98 -3.89 2.38
N ASP A 19 13.83 -3.69 1.39
CA ASP A 19 14.18 -2.33 0.95
C ASP A 19 13.32 -1.91 -0.23
N ILE A 20 12.57 -0.83 -0.04
CA ILE A 20 11.80 -0.17 -1.10
C ILE A 20 12.51 1.09 -1.60
N ARG A 21 12.16 1.53 -2.80
CA ARG A 21 12.57 2.84 -3.34
C ARG A 21 11.37 3.55 -3.92
N ALA A 22 11.39 4.88 -3.88
CA ALA A 22 10.39 5.68 -4.55
C ALA A 22 10.42 5.42 -6.07
N VAL A 23 9.23 5.33 -6.69
CA VAL A 23 9.10 5.21 -8.14
C VAL A 23 8.68 6.55 -8.74
N ARG A 24 7.59 7.14 -8.22
CA ARG A 24 7.06 8.45 -8.61
C ARG A 24 6.09 8.96 -7.54
N ASP A 25 5.81 10.25 -7.60
CA ASP A 25 4.78 10.86 -6.78
C ASP A 25 3.37 10.51 -7.26
N VAL A 26 2.39 10.63 -6.37
CA VAL A 26 0.96 10.60 -6.70
C VAL A 26 0.50 12.05 -6.88
N PRO A 27 0.13 12.49 -8.10
CA PRO A 27 -0.24 13.88 -8.38
C PRO A 27 -1.35 14.42 -7.48
N LYS A 28 -2.29 13.55 -7.12
CA LYS A 28 -3.42 13.86 -6.24
C LYS A 28 -3.48 12.85 -5.10
N PRO A 29 -2.90 13.14 -3.92
CA PRO A 29 -2.92 12.21 -2.80
C PRO A 29 -4.34 11.77 -2.42
N VAL A 30 -4.54 10.46 -2.32
CA VAL A 30 -5.84 9.86 -1.96
C VAL A 30 -5.92 9.72 -0.44
N THR A 31 -6.88 10.41 0.17
CA THR A 31 -7.08 10.39 1.63
C THR A 31 -7.79 9.11 2.08
N LEU A 32 -7.60 8.73 3.35
CA LEU A 32 -8.32 7.60 3.95
C LEU A 32 -9.84 7.78 3.92
N GLU A 33 -10.33 9.00 4.09
CA GLU A 33 -11.76 9.32 4.00
C GLU A 33 -12.31 9.01 2.60
N GLN A 34 -11.61 9.43 1.55
CA GLN A 34 -11.97 9.14 0.17
C GLN A 34 -11.94 7.63 -0.13
N VAL A 35 -10.97 6.89 0.43
CA VAL A 35 -10.92 5.42 0.28
C VAL A 35 -12.15 4.79 0.94
N LYS A 36 -12.48 5.17 2.18
CA LYS A 36 -13.64 4.64 2.91
C LYS A 36 -14.98 4.99 2.26
N ALA A 37 -15.07 6.14 1.59
CA ALA A 37 -16.27 6.57 0.87
C ALA A 37 -16.46 5.85 -0.48
N ASN A 38 -15.43 5.16 -0.99
CA ASN A 38 -15.51 4.47 -2.28
C ASN A 38 -16.02 3.03 -2.12
N PRO A 39 -17.24 2.69 -2.59
CA PRO A 39 -17.78 1.35 -2.42
C PRO A 39 -16.97 0.26 -3.14
N LYS A 40 -16.17 0.62 -4.16
CA LYS A 40 -15.27 -0.33 -4.83
C LYS A 40 -14.09 -0.78 -3.97
N LEU A 41 -13.80 -0.04 -2.89
CA LEU A 41 -12.68 -0.29 -1.98
C LEU A 41 -13.16 -0.76 -0.59
N ALA A 42 -14.46 -1.04 -0.42
CA ALA A 42 -15.02 -1.44 0.87
C ALA A 42 -14.36 -2.69 1.46
N GLU A 43 -13.93 -3.60 0.58
CA GLU A 43 -13.27 -4.86 0.95
C GLU A 43 -11.74 -4.75 1.07
N MET A 44 -11.17 -3.59 0.76
CA MET A 44 -9.73 -3.38 0.81
C MET A 44 -9.19 -3.58 2.22
N ALA A 45 -8.05 -4.26 2.34
CA ALA A 45 -7.41 -4.53 3.63
C ALA A 45 -7.19 -3.24 4.45
N LEU A 46 -6.95 -2.10 3.79
CA LEU A 46 -6.79 -0.80 4.43
C LEU A 46 -8.04 -0.33 5.19
N VAL A 47 -9.22 -0.69 4.70
CA VAL A 47 -10.50 -0.37 5.32
C VAL A 47 -10.84 -1.40 6.41
N ARG A 48 -10.57 -2.68 6.16
CA ARG A 48 -10.98 -3.79 7.04
C ARG A 48 -10.02 -4.07 8.20
N LEU A 49 -8.71 -3.86 8.03
CA LEU A 49 -7.64 -4.32 8.92
C LEU A 49 -6.75 -3.16 9.39
N GLY A 50 -7.30 -2.21 10.14
CA GLY A 50 -6.60 -0.96 10.52
C GLY A 50 -5.33 -1.08 11.39
N ARG A 51 -4.92 -2.29 11.79
CA ARG A 51 -3.67 -2.54 12.54
C ARG A 51 -2.61 -3.32 11.75
N LEU A 52 -2.92 -3.74 10.53
CA LEU A 52 -1.96 -4.43 9.67
C LEU A 52 -1.14 -3.39 8.90
N SER A 53 0.17 -3.30 9.13
CA SER A 53 1.03 -2.26 8.53
C SER A 53 1.39 -2.53 7.07
N VAL A 54 1.63 -3.79 6.70
CA VAL A 54 1.91 -4.23 5.34
C VAL A 54 0.72 -5.06 4.85
N GLN A 55 0.06 -4.59 3.80
CA GLN A 55 -1.25 -5.11 3.40
C GLN A 55 -1.24 -5.55 1.93
N PRO A 56 -1.97 -6.63 1.59
CA PRO A 56 -2.20 -7.00 0.20
C PRO A 56 -3.14 -6.00 -0.48
N VAL A 57 -2.91 -5.76 -1.77
CA VAL A 57 -3.78 -4.94 -2.63
C VAL A 57 -4.05 -5.72 -3.91
N THR A 58 -5.31 -5.90 -4.26
CA THR A 58 -5.71 -6.57 -5.50
C THR A 58 -5.45 -5.69 -6.72
N PRO A 59 -5.33 -6.26 -7.93
CA PRO A 59 -5.18 -5.46 -9.15
C PRO A 59 -6.33 -4.48 -9.41
N ALA A 60 -7.54 -4.79 -8.97
CA ALA A 60 -8.70 -3.92 -9.12
C ALA A 60 -8.63 -2.71 -8.17
N GLU A 61 -8.28 -2.94 -6.90
CA GLU A 61 -8.07 -1.88 -5.91
C GLU A 61 -6.90 -0.98 -6.32
N TRP A 62 -5.78 -1.55 -6.77
CA TRP A 62 -4.62 -0.80 -7.27
C TRP A 62 -5.02 0.18 -8.38
N LYS A 63 -5.73 -0.32 -9.40
CA LYS A 63 -6.21 0.50 -10.51
C LYS A 63 -7.14 1.61 -10.05
N GLU A 64 -8.06 1.33 -9.13
CA GLU A 64 -9.00 2.34 -8.63
C GLU A 64 -8.28 3.42 -7.79
N VAL A 65 -7.36 3.05 -6.90
CA VAL A 65 -6.57 4.00 -6.11
C VAL A 65 -5.68 4.85 -7.02
N CYS A 66 -5.00 4.24 -7.99
CA CYS A 66 -4.23 4.98 -9.00
C CYS A 66 -5.11 5.95 -9.80
N ARG A 67 -6.31 5.53 -10.22
CA ARG A 67 -7.29 6.40 -10.91
C ARG A 67 -7.72 7.57 -10.03
N MET A 68 -8.00 7.34 -8.74
CA MET A 68 -8.35 8.41 -7.78
C MET A 68 -7.22 9.42 -7.61
N GLY A 69 -5.96 8.96 -7.73
CA GLY A 69 -4.76 9.78 -7.61
C GLY A 69 -4.19 10.32 -8.92
N ASP A 70 -4.97 10.32 -10.01
CA ASP A 70 -4.59 10.79 -11.34
C ASP A 70 -3.37 10.07 -11.97
N LEU A 71 -3.22 8.78 -11.67
CA LEU A 71 -2.21 7.87 -12.24
C LEU A 71 -2.85 6.87 -13.21
N THR A 72 -3.26 7.35 -14.40
CA THR A 72 -3.84 6.51 -15.45
C THR A 72 -2.97 6.51 -16.73
N PRO A 73 -2.56 5.34 -17.26
CA PRO A 73 -2.80 4.01 -16.71
C PRO A 73 -2.09 3.80 -15.37
N ALA A 74 -2.65 2.89 -14.57
CA ALA A 74 -1.97 2.41 -13.37
C ALA A 74 -0.62 1.81 -13.79
N PRO A 75 0.47 2.12 -13.08
CA PRO A 75 1.80 1.65 -13.41
C PRO A 75 1.94 0.15 -13.11
#